data_AF-A0A2U8W4U0-F1
#
_entry.id   AF-A0A2U8W4U0-F1
#
_cell.length_a   1.000
_cell.length_b   1.000
_cell.length_c   1.000
_cell.angle_alpha   90.00
_cell.angle_beta   90.00
_cell.angle_gamma   90.00
#
_symmetry.space_group_name_H-M   'P 1'
#
loop_
_entity.id
_entity.type
_entity.pdbx_description
1 polymer ?
#
loop_
_entity_poly.entity_id
_entity_poly.type
_entity_poly.pdbx_seq_one_letter_code
_entity_poly.pdbx_strand_id
1 'polypeptide(L)'
;MVPRSLRKLRADRSGASAVEFSLVAPLFVGLMLAICEFSFAFFTLTSAQQAVWGEARQLALGRITTTAARDAVVAALPRWAQTKATVTADKDPADATRYLVTAAIPSPVPHPRASSRASTGAGR
;
A
#
# COMPACT_ATOMS: atom_id res chain seq x y z
N MET A 1 -28.81 54.67 -9.87
CA MET A 1 -28.05 54.35 -11.09
C MET A 1 -27.15 53.15 -10.79
N VAL A 2 -27.52 51.95 -11.23
CA VAL A 2 -26.68 50.74 -11.05
C VAL A 2 -25.62 50.74 -12.15
N PRO A 3 -24.32 50.63 -11.83
CA PRO A 3 -23.27 50.72 -12.83
C PRO A 3 -23.41 49.59 -13.86
N ARG A 4 -23.33 49.95 -15.16
CA ARG A 4 -23.49 49.03 -16.30
C ARG A 4 -22.54 47.83 -16.27
N SER A 5 -21.43 47.93 -15.54
CA SER A 5 -20.46 46.85 -15.32
C SER A 5 -21.04 45.68 -14.52
N LEU A 6 -21.84 45.93 -13.47
CA LEU A 6 -22.50 44.88 -12.68
C LEU A 6 -23.59 44.13 -13.46
N ARG A 7 -24.20 44.77 -14.47
CA ARG A 7 -25.20 44.15 -15.34
C ARG A 7 -24.56 43.22 -16.38
N LYS A 8 -23.32 43.50 -16.82
CA LYS A 8 -22.54 42.61 -17.70
C LYS A 8 -22.09 41.35 -16.97
N LEU A 9 -21.64 41.46 -15.71
CA LEU A 9 -21.27 40.30 -14.89
C LEU A 9 -22.46 39.35 -14.63
N ARG A 10 -23.69 39.87 -14.48
CA ARG A 10 -24.90 39.04 -14.32
C ARG A 10 -25.40 38.40 -15.63
N ALA A 11 -24.98 38.89 -16.79
CA ALA A 11 -25.35 38.35 -18.10
C ALA A 11 -24.35 37.29 -18.59
N ASP A 12 -23.16 37.23 -18.00
CA ASP A 12 -22.07 36.35 -18.43
C ASP A 12 -22.17 34.97 -17.76
N ARG A 13 -22.97 34.09 -18.37
CA ARG A 13 -23.14 32.69 -17.90
C ARG A 13 -21.85 31.88 -17.99
N SER A 14 -20.93 32.26 -18.89
CA SER A 14 -19.64 31.57 -19.04
C SER A 14 -18.76 31.73 -17.80
N GLY A 15 -18.80 32.91 -17.16
CA GLY A 15 -18.08 33.16 -15.91
C GLY A 15 -18.67 32.40 -14.72
N ALA A 16 -20.00 32.27 -14.65
CA ALA A 16 -20.67 31.52 -13.59
C ALA A 16 -20.30 30.02 -13.62
N SER A 17 -20.32 29.40 -14.81
CA SER A 17 -19.91 27.99 -14.96
C SER A 17 -18.43 27.76 -14.64
N ALA A 18 -17.55 28.72 -14.95
CA ALA A 18 -16.13 28.63 -14.58
C ALA A 18 -15.92 28.63 -13.05
N VAL A 19 -16.70 29.44 -12.32
CA VAL A 19 -16.66 29.49 -10.85
C VAL A 19 -17.20 28.20 -10.23
N GLU A 20 -18.33 27.69 -10.73
CA GLU A 20 -18.91 26.42 -10.26
C GLU A 20 -17.93 25.25 -10.45
N PHE A 21 -17.27 25.18 -11.62
CA PHE A 21 -16.25 24.16 -11.87
C PHE A 21 -15.02 24.32 -10.98
N SER A 22 -14.57 25.56 -10.71
CA SER A 22 -13.42 25.81 -9.85
C SER A 22 -13.60 25.33 -8.40
N LEU A 23 -14.85 25.21 -7.93
CA LEU A 23 -15.18 24.67 -6.61
C LEU A 23 -15.22 23.14 -6.59
N VAL A 24 -15.72 22.52 -7.66
CA VAL A 24 -15.88 21.05 -7.74
C VAL A 24 -14.59 20.35 -8.20
N ALA A 25 -13.85 20.96 -9.14
CA ALA A 25 -12.63 20.41 -9.70
C ALA A 25 -11.57 20.02 -8.66
N PRO A 26 -11.19 20.86 -7.66
CA PRO A 26 -10.18 20.47 -6.68
C PRO A 26 -10.64 19.30 -5.80
N LEU A 27 -11.93 19.24 -5.45
CA LEU A 27 -12.48 18.10 -4.71
C LEU A 27 -12.44 16.82 -5.55
N PHE A 28 -12.85 16.89 -6.81
CA PHE A 28 -12.85 15.75 -7.72
C PHE A 28 -11.43 15.22 -7.98
N VAL A 29 -10.48 16.11 -8.25
CA VAL A 29 -9.06 15.73 -8.45
C VAL A 29 -8.48 15.14 -7.17
N GLY A 30 -8.78 15.73 -6.01
CA GLY A 30 -8.36 15.20 -4.71
C GLY A 30 -8.89 13.78 -4.48
N LEU A 31 -10.17 13.53 -4.79
CA LEU A 31 -10.77 12.21 -4.68
C LEU A 31 -10.15 11.19 -5.65
N MET A 32 -9.89 11.58 -6.89
CA MET A 32 -9.18 10.72 -7.85
C MET A 32 -7.79 10.33 -7.34
N LEU A 33 -7.01 11.29 -6.82
CA LEU A 33 -5.68 11.01 -6.27
C LEU A 33 -5.77 10.07 -5.06
N ALA A 34 -6.76 10.26 -4.18
CA ALA A 34 -6.98 9.38 -3.04
C ALA A 34 -7.31 7.94 -3.47
N ILE A 35 -8.15 7.77 -4.50
CA ILE A 35 -8.49 6.45 -5.06
C ILE A 35 -7.25 5.80 -5.67
N CYS A 36 -6.44 6.54 -6.41
CA CYS A 36 -5.18 6.05 -6.97
C CYS A 36 -4.21 5.59 -5.88
N GLU A 37 -3.98 6.43 -4.86
CA GLU A 37 -3.11 6.10 -3.73
C GLU A 37 -3.58 4.84 -2.99
N PHE A 38 -4.89 4.76 -2.72
CA PHE A 38 -5.48 3.58 -2.09
C PHE A 38 -5.31 2.32 -2.95
N SER A 39 -5.52 2.44 -4.26
CA SER A 39 -5.36 1.32 -5.19
C SER A 39 -3.93 0.79 -5.21
N PHE A 40 -2.93 1.67 -5.18
CA PHE A 40 -1.53 1.26 -5.11
C PHE A 40 -1.19 0.57 -3.79
N ALA A 41 -1.65 1.11 -2.67
CA ALA A 41 -1.45 0.49 -1.36
C ALA A 41 -2.07 -0.91 -1.29
N PHE A 42 -3.32 -1.05 -1.77
CA PHE A 42 -4.02 -2.32 -1.79
C PHE A 42 -3.37 -3.34 -2.75
N PHE A 43 -2.94 -2.89 -3.92
CA PHE A 43 -2.23 -3.75 -4.88
C PHE A 43 -0.93 -4.32 -4.30
N THR A 44 -0.14 -3.51 -3.59
CA THR A 44 1.11 -3.99 -2.97
C THR A 44 0.84 -4.98 -1.85
N LEU A 45 -0.16 -4.70 -1.00
CA LEU A 45 -0.54 -5.60 0.08
C LEU A 45 -1.00 -6.97 -0.46
N THR A 46 -1.89 -6.96 -1.44
CA THR A 46 -2.42 -8.21 -2.03
C THR A 46 -1.34 -8.99 -2.77
N SER A 47 -0.47 -8.31 -3.53
CA SER A 47 0.67 -8.96 -4.21
C SER A 47 1.61 -9.63 -3.21
N ALA A 48 1.96 -8.93 -2.13
CA ALA A 48 2.79 -9.48 -1.05
C ALA A 48 2.15 -10.72 -0.41
N GLN A 49 0.86 -10.64 -0.10
CA GLN A 49 0.12 -11.72 0.55
C GLN A 49 0.05 -12.97 -0.31
N GLN A 50 -0.25 -12.83 -1.61
CA GLN A 50 -0.28 -13.96 -2.53
C GLN A 50 1.11 -14.61 -2.68
N ALA A 51 2.15 -13.80 -2.80
CA ALA A 51 3.52 -14.29 -2.91
C ALA A 51 3.95 -15.05 -1.64
N VAL A 52 3.74 -14.47 -0.46
CA VAL A 52 4.07 -15.09 0.83
C VAL A 52 3.39 -16.45 0.97
N TRP A 53 2.11 -16.57 0.64
CA TRP A 53 1.39 -17.85 0.73
C TRP A 53 1.87 -18.89 -0.27
N GLY A 54 2.19 -18.48 -1.50
CA GLY A 54 2.77 -19.36 -2.51
C GLY A 54 4.11 -19.92 -2.06
N GLU A 55 5.02 -19.02 -1.67
CA GLU A 55 6.38 -19.39 -1.28
C GLU A 55 6.43 -20.15 0.04
N ALA A 56 5.58 -19.81 1.02
CA ALA A 56 5.48 -20.57 2.28
C ALA A 56 5.10 -22.04 2.03
N ARG A 57 4.21 -22.31 1.06
CA ARG A 57 3.85 -23.67 0.69
C ARG A 57 5.00 -24.41 0.02
N GLN A 58 5.70 -23.76 -0.92
CA GLN A 58 6.86 -24.35 -1.58
C GLN A 58 7.99 -24.67 -0.58
N LEU A 59 8.20 -23.76 0.38
CA LEU A 59 9.17 -23.92 1.45
C LEU A 59 8.80 -25.05 2.41
N ALA A 60 7.52 -25.14 2.82
CA ALA A 60 7.02 -26.24 3.65
C ALA A 60 7.13 -27.62 2.96
N LEU A 61 7.02 -27.66 1.63
CA LEU A 61 7.24 -28.87 0.83
C LEU A 61 8.72 -29.17 0.57
N GLY A 62 9.64 -28.32 1.04
CA GLY A 62 11.08 -28.47 0.81
C GLY A 62 11.51 -28.29 -0.64
N ARG A 63 10.69 -27.64 -1.47
CA ARG A 63 10.96 -27.46 -2.92
C ARG A 63 11.88 -26.30 -3.22
N ILE A 64 11.97 -25.33 -2.33
CA ILE A 64 12.79 -24.14 -2.44
C ILE A 64 13.52 -23.88 -1.12
N THR A 65 14.60 -23.11 -1.18
CA THR A 65 15.31 -22.64 0.01
C THR A 65 14.64 -21.39 0.59
N THR A 66 14.97 -21.05 1.84
CA THR A 66 14.53 -19.81 2.49
C THR A 66 14.96 -18.57 1.71
N THR A 67 16.19 -18.56 1.16
CA THR A 67 16.69 -17.48 0.31
C THR A 67 15.86 -17.33 -0.97
N ALA A 68 15.58 -18.44 -1.66
CA ALA A 68 14.77 -18.41 -2.89
C ALA A 68 13.34 -17.93 -2.61
N ALA A 69 12.73 -18.35 -1.50
CA ALA A 69 11.42 -17.89 -1.07
C ALA A 69 11.41 -16.36 -0.82
N ARG A 70 12.43 -15.85 -0.13
CA ARG A 70 12.58 -14.40 0.10
C ARG A 70 12.67 -13.64 -1.22
N ASP A 71 13.54 -14.08 -2.13
CA ASP A 71 13.78 -13.39 -3.40
C ASP A 71 12.55 -13.41 -4.30
N ALA A 72 11.80 -14.52 -4.32
CA ALA A 72 10.53 -14.64 -5.04
C ALA A 72 9.46 -13.68 -4.49
N VAL A 73 9.34 -13.56 -3.16
CA VAL A 73 8.43 -12.58 -2.54
C VAL A 73 8.84 -11.15 -2.89
N VAL A 74 10.14 -10.82 -2.87
CA VAL A 74 10.62 -9.49 -3.27
C VAL A 74 10.32 -9.23 -4.75
N ALA A 75 10.54 -10.21 -5.62
CA ALA A 75 10.29 -10.07 -7.06
C ALA A 75 8.80 -9.88 -7.41
N ALA A 76 7.90 -10.45 -6.59
CA ALA A 76 6.45 -10.30 -6.76
C ALA A 76 5.93 -8.92 -6.32
N LEU A 77 6.71 -8.15 -5.57
CA LEU A 77 6.33 -6.79 -5.18
C LEU A 77 6.47 -5.81 -6.35
N PRO A 78 5.64 -4.75 -6.39
CA PRO A 78 5.83 -3.65 -7.33
C PRO A 78 7.21 -3.02 -7.16
N ARG A 79 7.86 -2.61 -8.26
CA ARG A 79 9.24 -2.08 -8.26
C ARG A 79 9.50 -0.98 -7.22
N TRP A 80 8.53 -0.11 -6.99
CA TRP A 80 8.63 0.97 -6.02
C TRP A 80 8.68 0.50 -4.55
N ALA A 81 8.19 -0.71 -4.27
CA ALA A 81 8.15 -1.32 -2.94
C ALA A 81 9.34 -2.26 -2.68
N GLN A 82 9.97 -2.80 -3.73
CA GLN A 82 11.03 -3.82 -3.62
C GLN A 82 12.21 -3.38 -2.73
N THR A 83 12.63 -2.11 -2.85
CA THR A 83 13.77 -1.56 -2.09
C THR A 83 13.42 -1.14 -0.68
N LYS A 84 12.12 -1.02 -0.36
CA LYS A 84 11.64 -0.58 0.96
C LYS A 84 11.09 -1.72 1.81
N ALA A 85 10.73 -2.84 1.20
CA ALA A 85 10.16 -3.98 1.89
C ALA A 85 11.22 -4.77 2.65
N THR A 86 10.90 -5.16 3.88
CA THR A 86 11.68 -6.11 4.68
C THR A 86 11.00 -7.46 4.57
N VAL A 87 11.66 -8.42 3.91
CA VAL A 87 11.16 -9.78 3.75
C VAL A 87 12.11 -10.75 4.47
N THR A 88 11.53 -11.58 5.34
CA THR A 88 12.24 -12.63 6.07
C THR A 88 11.56 -13.96 5.81
N ALA A 89 12.33 -14.97 5.45
CA ALA A 89 11.89 -16.35 5.35
C ALA A 89 12.87 -17.20 6.15
N ASP A 90 12.42 -17.82 7.23
CA ASP A 90 13.26 -18.66 8.09
C ASP A 90 12.40 -19.71 8.80
N LYS A 91 13.06 -20.67 9.48
CA LYS A 91 12.40 -21.55 10.42
C LYS A 91 11.81 -20.75 11.59
N ASP A 92 10.70 -21.23 12.13
CA ASP A 92 10.14 -20.66 13.34
C ASP A 92 11.13 -20.89 14.50
N PRO A 93 11.59 -19.82 15.19
CA PRO A 93 12.49 -19.97 16.32
C PRO A 93 11.86 -20.74 17.49
N ALA A 94 10.53 -20.80 17.57
CA ALA A 94 9.82 -21.58 18.58
C ALA A 94 9.60 -23.05 18.19
N ASP A 95 9.66 -23.37 16.89
CA ASP A 95 9.41 -24.72 16.37
C ASP A 95 10.16 -24.97 15.06
N ALA A 96 11.25 -25.73 15.13
CA ALA A 96 12.11 -26.02 13.98
C ALA A 96 11.44 -26.84 12.87
N THR A 97 10.21 -27.33 13.08
CA THR A 97 9.40 -28.02 12.07
C THR A 97 8.54 -27.07 11.22
N ARG A 98 8.47 -25.79 11.60
CA ARG A 98 7.66 -24.78 10.91
C ARG A 98 8.56 -23.77 10.21
N TYR A 99 8.04 -23.19 9.14
CA TYR A 99 8.65 -22.07 8.44
C TYR A 99 7.75 -20.84 8.56
N LEU A 100 8.37 -19.69 8.82
CA LEU A 100 7.73 -18.38 8.87
C LEU A 100 8.24 -17.55 7.69
N VAL A 101 7.30 -17.03 6.91
CA VAL A 101 7.57 -16.08 5.83
C VAL A 101 6.82 -14.80 6.15
N THR A 102 7.57 -13.72 6.35
CA THR A 102 7.06 -12.42 6.79
C THR A 102 7.50 -11.35 5.80
N ALA A 103 6.56 -10.54 5.32
CA ALA A 103 6.83 -9.36 4.49
C ALA A 103 6.27 -8.11 5.18
N ALA A 104 7.16 -7.16 5.50
CA ALA A 104 6.80 -5.87 6.07
C ALA A 104 7.07 -4.77 5.04
N ILE A 105 6.04 -4.04 4.65
CA ILE A 105 6.14 -2.94 3.68
C ILE A 105 5.85 -1.64 4.42
N PRO A 106 6.81 -0.68 4.48
CA PRO A 106 6.59 0.60 5.13
C PRO A 106 5.48 1.38 4.42
N SER A 107 4.38 1.66 5.14
CA SER A 107 3.36 2.61 4.69
C SER A 107 3.61 3.99 5.30
N PRO A 108 3.43 5.10 4.55
CA PRO A 108 3.46 6.44 5.13
C PRO A 108 2.26 6.70 6.05
N VAL A 109 1.19 5.92 5.93
CA VAL A 109 0.01 5.99 6.80
C VAL A 109 0.33 5.37 8.17
N PRO A 110 0.12 6.09 9.29
CA PRO A 110 0.23 5.54 10.63
C PRO A 110 -0.81 4.43 10.82
N HIS A 111 -0.35 3.18 10.90
CA HIS A 111 -1.16 2.07 11.36
C HIS A 111 -0.79 1.79 12.83
N PRO A 112 -1.76 1.37 13.68
CA PRO A 112 -1.42 0.86 15.00
C PRO A 112 -0.43 -0.29 14.81
N ARG A 113 0.77 -0.15 15.37
CA ARG A 113 1.81 -1.18 15.29
C ARG A 113 1.20 -2.47 15.83
N ALA A 114 1.08 -3.49 14.99
CA ALA A 114 0.81 -4.83 15.47
C ALA A 114 1.91 -5.13 16.50
N SER A 115 1.53 -5.41 17.74
CA SER A 115 2.47 -5.74 18.80
C SER A 115 3.22 -6.98 18.35
N SER A 116 4.43 -6.79 17.83
CA SER A 116 5.40 -7.84 17.59
C SER A 116 5.64 -8.52 18.93
N ARG A 117 4.93 -9.62 19.17
CA ARG A 117 5.18 -10.48 20.32
C ARG A 117 6.53 -11.13 20.05
N ALA A 118 7.59 -10.45 20.47
CA ALA A 118 8.91 -11.04 20.58
C ALA A 118 8.74 -12.28 21.45
N SER A 119 8.82 -13.47 20.84
CA SER A 119 8.99 -14.70 21.59
C SER A 119 10.41 -14.68 22.13
N THR A 120 10.59 -13.98 23.24
CA THR A 120 11.74 -14.13 24.12
C THR A 120 11.68 -15.57 24.66
N GLY A 121 12.32 -16.48 23.93
CA GLY A 121 12.67 -17.81 24.43
C GLY A 121 13.72 -17.64 25.52
N ALA A 122 13.25 -17.48 26.76
CA ALA A 122 14.08 -17.58 27.94
C ALA A 122 14.61 -19.01 28.03
N GLY A 123 15.93 -19.12 28.19
CA GLY A 123 16.61 -20.39 28.31
C GLY A 123 16.07 -21.26 29.44
N ARG A 124 16.10 -22.56 29.18
CA ARG A 124 16.33 -23.63 30.16
C ARG A 124 16.71 -24.89 29.41
#